data_AF-A0A8E2AW78-F1
#
_entry.id   AF-A0A8E2AW78-F1
#
_cell.length_a   1.000
_cell.length_b   1.000
_cell.length_c   1.000
_cell.angle_alpha   90.00
_cell.angle_beta   90.00
_cell.angle_gamma   90.00
#
_symmetry.space_group_name_H-M   'P 1'
#
loop_
_entity.id
_entity.type
_entity.pdbx_description
1 polymer ?
#
loop_
_entity_poly.entity_id
_entity_poly.type
_entity_poly.pdbx_seq_one_letter_code
_entity_poly.pdbx_strand_id
1 'polypeptide(L)'
;MKRVISRTVPGSTSSHCITLLHHFTQPGKQATDDSPLPFPLAKRILLHILRGIAHMHKCGVVHTDLKRDNILFDLGPLTDKDIDAMILANPPHRHPPEESGDGIVRATVSQPLPAPDISDLMEHSFFISDFGSAQPLETHLTDKITADALRPPEAILRGPWNEKVFETVVRREFFKHEAYPDHGLDEEVGHLWQILCFTGERFSPEQLQASHRAPEFFDYTCRLKSHPPNFYNPFDMSIRNYKILEESDVLATTSIMKRCLRSNLDDRASAEELLRDPFWDGVD
;
A
#
# COMPACT_ATOMS: atom_id res chain seq x y z
N MET A 1 37.45 23.09 12.58
CA MET A 1 37.51 23.72 13.91
C MET A 1 36.16 23.52 14.59
N LYS A 2 36.14 22.87 15.77
CA LYS A 2 35.17 22.94 16.89
C LYS A 2 33.67 22.70 16.56
N ARG A 3 33.14 21.49 16.82
CA ARG A 3 32.37 21.07 18.03
C ARG A 3 31.21 22.01 18.38
N VAL A 4 29.97 21.49 18.45
CA VAL A 4 29.02 21.66 19.58
C VAL A 4 27.86 20.64 19.40
N ILE A 5 27.88 19.51 20.12
CA ILE A 5 27.11 19.13 21.34
C ILE A 5 25.83 18.33 21.03
N SER A 6 25.91 17.04 21.36
CA SER A 6 24.78 16.17 21.69
C SER A 6 23.98 16.76 22.85
N ARG A 7 22.66 16.81 22.71
CA ARG A 7 21.75 16.73 23.85
C ARG A 7 20.71 15.65 23.57
N THR A 8 20.94 14.50 24.19
CA THR A 8 19.88 13.58 24.58
C THR A 8 18.95 14.30 25.55
N VAL A 9 17.66 14.28 25.26
CA VAL A 9 16.60 14.44 26.27
C VAL A 9 15.84 13.11 26.31
N PRO A 10 15.68 12.50 27.49
CA PRO A 10 15.01 11.22 27.67
C PRO A 10 13.49 11.40 27.83
N GLY A 11 12.72 10.46 27.30
CA GLY A 11 11.30 10.30 27.61
C GLY A 11 10.37 10.96 26.60
N SER A 12 9.97 10.17 25.60
CA SER A 12 8.62 10.20 25.04
C SER A 12 8.41 8.86 24.35
N THR A 13 7.61 8.03 24.99
CA THR A 13 7.02 6.82 24.42
C THR A 13 6.27 7.19 23.14
N SER A 14 6.71 6.69 22.00
CA SER A 14 5.92 6.77 20.77
C SER A 14 5.96 5.43 20.03
N SER A 15 4.85 4.73 20.21
CA SER A 15 4.39 3.51 19.56
C SER A 15 4.14 3.78 18.07
N HIS A 16 4.53 2.87 17.18
CA HIS A 16 4.29 3.03 15.73
C HIS A 16 4.04 1.67 15.05
N CYS A 17 3.45 1.67 13.86
CA CYS A 17 3.43 0.51 12.98
C CYS A 17 3.51 0.96 11.51
N ILE A 18 4.37 0.29 10.75
CA ILE A 18 4.36 0.13 9.28
C ILE A 18 3.75 1.34 8.54
N THR A 19 4.62 2.28 8.19
CA THR A 19 4.38 3.62 7.65
C THR A 19 3.23 3.72 6.65
N LEU A 20 2.02 3.90 7.18
CA LEU A 20 0.91 4.49 6.45
C LEU A 20 1.15 6.00 6.44
N LEU A 21 1.09 6.61 5.25
CA LEU A 21 0.75 8.02 5.00
C LEU A 21 1.71 9.17 5.38
N HIS A 22 3.00 9.08 5.03
CA HIS A 22 3.86 10.30 4.95
C HIS A 22 3.59 11.17 3.68
N HIS A 23 2.67 10.81 2.79
CA HIS A 23 2.51 11.50 1.49
C HIS A 23 1.09 12.01 1.18
N PHE A 24 0.15 11.98 2.13
CA PHE A 24 -1.13 12.66 1.90
C PHE A 24 -1.00 14.17 1.80
N THR A 25 0.11 14.71 2.28
CA THR A 25 0.44 16.12 2.15
C THR A 25 1.46 16.28 1.01
N GLN A 26 0.95 16.79 -0.12
CA GLN A 26 1.63 17.58 -1.17
C GLN A 26 2.07 16.87 -2.48
N PRO A 27 1.43 17.23 -3.62
CA PRO A 27 2.14 17.41 -4.87
C PRO A 27 2.92 18.75 -4.78
N GLY A 28 4.25 18.73 -4.58
CA GLY A 28 5.03 20.00 -4.63
C GLY A 28 6.44 20.14 -4.02
N LYS A 29 7.00 19.17 -3.24
CA LYS A 29 8.27 19.25 -2.44
C LYS A 29 8.14 20.12 -1.16
N GLN A 30 8.81 19.86 -0.03
CA GLN A 30 10.07 19.17 0.28
C GLN A 30 9.99 18.52 1.69
N ALA A 31 10.66 17.38 1.90
CA ALA A 31 10.63 16.58 3.13
C ALA A 31 11.33 17.24 4.33
N THR A 32 10.67 17.26 5.50
CA THR A 32 11.29 17.15 6.84
C THR A 32 10.22 16.78 7.89
N ASP A 33 9.87 15.50 8.04
CA ASP A 33 9.96 14.70 9.29
C ASP A 33 9.33 13.31 9.03
N ASP A 34 10.17 12.28 8.89
CA ASP A 34 9.81 10.86 8.62
C ASP A 34 9.07 10.20 9.82
N SER A 35 8.02 10.83 10.33
CA SER A 35 7.25 10.32 11.48
C SER A 35 6.16 9.34 11.01
N PRO A 36 6.15 8.08 11.50
CA PRO A 36 5.14 7.09 11.13
C PRO A 36 3.76 7.42 11.72
N LEU A 37 2.68 6.89 11.12
CA LEU A 37 1.35 6.99 11.73
C LEU A 37 1.21 6.15 13.02
N PRO A 38 0.42 6.61 14.00
CA PRO A 38 0.06 5.80 15.15
C PRO A 38 -0.73 4.56 14.75
N PHE A 39 -0.48 3.44 15.44
CA PHE A 39 -1.17 2.17 15.15
C PHE A 39 -2.70 2.23 15.20
N PRO A 40 -3.33 2.92 16.16
CA PRO A 40 -4.79 3.06 16.16
C PRO A 40 -5.34 3.71 14.89
N LEU A 41 -4.67 4.76 14.39
CA LEU A 41 -5.06 5.46 13.17
C LEU A 41 -4.87 4.59 11.93
N ALA A 42 -3.73 3.90 11.84
CA ALA A 42 -3.45 2.92 10.79
C ALA A 42 -4.54 1.82 10.72
N LYS A 43 -4.92 1.25 11.86
CA LYS A 43 -6.01 0.25 11.92
C LYS A 43 -7.33 0.84 11.45
N ARG A 44 -7.69 2.05 11.89
CA ARG A 44 -8.94 2.71 11.48
C ARG A 44 -8.99 2.95 9.97
N ILE A 45 -7.92 3.47 9.39
CA ILE A 45 -7.80 3.67 7.93
C ILE A 45 -7.98 2.35 7.19
N LEU A 46 -7.24 1.31 7.59
CA LEU A 46 -7.32 0.00 6.96
C LEU A 46 -8.72 -0.62 7.09
N LEU A 47 -9.40 -0.43 8.22
CA LEU A 47 -10.76 -0.89 8.45
C LEU A 47 -11.76 -0.19 7.52
N HIS A 48 -11.68 1.14 7.39
CA HIS A 48 -12.51 1.92 6.47
C HIS A 48 -12.30 1.51 5.01
N ILE A 49 -11.03 1.37 4.60
CA ILE A 49 -10.67 0.87 3.27
C ILE A 49 -11.25 -0.53 3.07
N LEU A 50 -11.06 -1.45 4.02
CA LEU A 50 -11.55 -2.82 3.92
C LEU A 50 -13.08 -2.89 3.80
N ARG A 51 -13.81 -2.02 4.52
CA ARG A 51 -15.27 -1.86 4.37
C ARG A 51 -15.64 -1.40 2.95
N GLY A 52 -14.91 -0.43 2.40
CA GLY A 52 -15.08 0.04 1.02
C GLY A 52 -14.82 -1.06 -0.02
N ILE A 53 -13.74 -1.82 0.16
CA ILE A 53 -13.39 -2.97 -0.69
C ILE A 53 -14.50 -4.03 -0.65
N ALA A 54 -14.94 -4.42 0.55
CA ALA A 54 -16.00 -5.41 0.71
C ALA A 54 -17.30 -4.97 0.02
N HIS A 55 -17.66 -3.69 0.11
CA HIS A 55 -18.82 -3.15 -0.60
C HIS A 55 -18.64 -3.20 -2.12
N MET A 56 -17.47 -2.78 -2.63
CA MET A 56 -17.15 -2.78 -4.06
C MET A 56 -17.21 -4.19 -4.66
N HIS A 57 -16.65 -5.18 -3.96
CA HIS A 57 -16.68 -6.58 -4.38
C HIS A 57 -18.12 -7.12 -4.45
N LYS A 58 -18.98 -6.72 -3.49
CA LYS A 58 -20.41 -7.04 -3.50
C LYS A 58 -21.14 -6.46 -4.72
N CYS A 59 -20.65 -5.34 -5.23
CA CYS A 59 -21.14 -4.72 -6.47
C CYS A 59 -20.51 -5.33 -7.74
N GLY A 60 -19.67 -6.36 -7.62
CA GLY A 60 -19.00 -7.01 -8.76
C GLY A 60 -17.91 -6.15 -9.39
N VAL A 61 -17.27 -5.27 -8.61
CA VAL A 61 -16.19 -4.38 -9.07
C VAL A 61 -14.90 -4.69 -8.31
N VAL A 62 -13.77 -4.66 -9.02
CA VAL A 62 -12.42 -4.77 -8.45
C VAL A 62 -11.65 -3.48 -8.78
N HIS A 63 -11.06 -2.83 -7.79
CA HIS A 63 -10.42 -1.52 -7.99
C HIS A 63 -9.18 -1.58 -8.90
N THR A 64 -8.39 -2.66 -8.77
CA THR A 64 -7.12 -2.96 -9.47
C THR A 64 -5.97 -1.94 -9.36
N ASP A 65 -6.20 -0.71 -8.89
CA ASP A 65 -5.14 0.27 -8.61
C ASP A 65 -5.29 0.86 -7.20
N LEU A 66 -5.57 0.02 -6.20
CA LEU A 66 -5.68 0.52 -4.83
C LEU A 66 -4.27 0.90 -4.35
N LYS A 67 -4.10 2.15 -3.93
CA LYS A 67 -2.82 2.67 -3.43
C LYS A 67 -3.13 3.85 -2.53
N ARG A 68 -2.15 4.29 -1.75
CA ARG A 68 -2.31 5.42 -0.82
C ARG A 68 -2.86 6.68 -1.52
N ASP A 69 -2.44 6.95 -2.75
CA ASP A 69 -2.83 8.16 -3.48
C ASP A 69 -4.32 8.13 -3.89
N ASN A 70 -4.94 6.94 -3.84
CA ASN A 70 -6.34 6.69 -4.19
C ASN A 70 -7.23 6.56 -2.95
N ILE A 71 -6.71 6.84 -1.75
CA ILE A 71 -7.48 6.90 -0.52
C ILE A 71 -7.69 8.36 -0.14
N LEU A 72 -8.92 8.77 0.10
CA LEU A 72 -9.28 10.12 0.53
C LEU A 72 -9.76 10.10 1.98
N PHE A 73 -9.86 11.27 2.59
CA PHE A 73 -10.57 11.46 3.85
C PHE A 73 -11.52 12.65 3.72
N ASP A 74 -12.58 12.67 4.53
CA ASP A 74 -13.52 13.78 4.52
C ASP A 74 -12.91 15.08 5.07
N LEU A 75 -13.63 16.18 4.93
CA LEU A 75 -13.20 17.49 5.43
C LEU A 75 -13.48 17.69 6.93
N GLY A 76 -14.02 16.68 7.61
CA GLY A 76 -14.35 16.72 9.03
C GLY A 76 -15.26 17.90 9.35
N PRO A 77 -14.86 18.80 10.29
CA PRO A 77 -15.66 19.95 10.67
C PRO A 77 -15.55 21.14 9.71
N LEU A 78 -14.66 21.11 8.71
CA LEU A 78 -14.50 22.23 7.76
C LEU A 78 -15.78 22.43 6.94
N THR A 79 -16.23 23.67 6.87
CA THR A 79 -17.41 24.07 6.10
C THR A 79 -17.02 24.71 4.78
N ASP A 80 -17.97 24.82 3.85
CA ASP A 80 -17.78 25.56 2.59
C ASP A 80 -17.29 27.00 2.84
N LYS A 81 -17.74 27.65 3.92
CA LYS A 81 -17.30 29.00 4.30
C LYS A 81 -15.84 29.04 4.71
N ASP A 82 -15.35 28.00 5.38
CA ASP A 82 -13.95 27.91 5.78
C ASP A 82 -13.07 27.72 4.54
N ILE A 83 -13.51 26.89 3.59
CA ILE A 83 -12.85 26.74 2.28
C ILE A 83 -12.85 28.06 1.50
N ASP A 84 -13.98 28.75 1.41
CA ASP A 84 -14.09 30.06 0.75
C ASP A 84 -13.14 31.08 1.38
N ALA A 85 -13.06 31.12 2.71
CA ALA A 85 -12.13 31.99 3.43
C ALA A 85 -10.66 31.63 3.13
N MET A 86 -10.32 30.34 3.05
CA MET A 86 -8.98 29.88 2.66
C MET A 86 -8.62 30.27 1.23
N ILE A 87 -9.54 30.10 0.28
CA ILE A 87 -9.35 30.49 -1.13
C ILE A 87 -9.19 32.02 -1.24
N LEU A 88 -9.99 32.79 -0.49
CA LEU A 88 -9.89 34.25 -0.48
C LEU A 88 -8.55 34.73 0.11
N ALA A 89 -8.09 34.08 1.18
CA ALA A 89 -6.82 34.40 1.83
C ALA A 89 -5.60 34.03 0.96
N ASN A 90 -5.70 32.99 0.14
CA ASN A 90 -4.62 32.50 -0.72
C ASN A 90 -5.15 32.14 -2.12
N PRO A 91 -5.42 33.14 -2.99
CA PRO A 91 -6.08 32.91 -4.27
C PRO A 91 -5.25 32.05 -5.23
N PRO A 92 -5.90 31.32 -6.16
CA PRO A 92 -5.24 30.56 -7.19
C PRO A 92 -4.28 31.41 -8.01
N HIS A 93 -3.03 30.96 -8.13
CA HIS A 93 -2.03 31.61 -8.97
C HIS A 93 -1.30 30.61 -9.86
N ARG A 94 -0.60 31.12 -10.87
CA ARG A 94 0.06 30.31 -11.90
C ARG A 94 1.57 30.50 -11.85
N HIS A 95 2.29 29.45 -12.20
CA HIS A 95 3.72 29.53 -12.50
C HIS A 95 3.97 30.48 -13.69
N PRO A 96 5.22 30.98 -13.84
CA PRO A 96 5.63 31.68 -15.05
C PRO A 96 5.33 30.84 -16.31
N PRO A 97 5.13 31.49 -17.48
CA PRO A 97 4.93 30.75 -18.73
C PRO A 97 6.15 29.88 -19.07
N GLU A 98 5.89 28.65 -19.49
CA GLU A 98 6.89 27.67 -19.88
C GLU A 98 6.59 27.17 -21.30
N GLU A 99 7.63 26.93 -22.11
CA GLU A 99 7.46 26.31 -23.44
C GLU A 99 7.22 24.80 -23.28
N SER A 100 6.12 24.33 -23.86
CA SER A 100 5.81 22.92 -24.09
C SER A 100 5.76 22.65 -25.59
N GLY A 101 5.79 21.38 -26.00
CA GLY A 101 5.74 20.97 -27.41
C GLY A 101 4.53 21.53 -28.18
N ASP A 102 3.43 21.78 -27.47
CA ASP A 102 2.17 22.31 -28.03
C ASP A 102 1.99 23.84 -27.84
N GLY A 103 3.03 24.53 -27.36
CA GLY A 103 3.03 25.98 -27.15
C GLY A 103 3.31 26.41 -25.71
N ILE A 104 3.08 27.69 -25.42
CA ILE A 104 3.35 28.28 -24.10
C ILE A 104 2.25 27.87 -23.12
N VAL A 105 2.63 27.19 -22.03
CA VAL A 105 1.73 26.76 -20.97
C VAL A 105 1.96 27.57 -19.68
N ARG A 106 0.89 27.72 -18.88
CA ARG A 106 0.95 28.34 -17.54
C ARG A 106 0.24 27.44 -16.55
N ALA A 107 0.99 26.56 -15.90
CA ALA A 107 0.46 25.65 -14.88
C ALA A 107 -0.02 26.41 -13.63
N THR A 108 -1.10 25.93 -13.03
CA THR A 108 -1.58 26.39 -11.72
C THR A 108 -0.61 25.91 -10.63
N VAL A 109 -0.30 26.78 -9.67
CA VAL A 109 0.53 26.42 -8.51
C VAL A 109 -0.29 25.52 -7.58
N SER A 110 0.30 24.42 -7.13
CA SER A 110 -0.30 23.54 -6.12
C SER A 110 -0.40 24.27 -4.79
N GLN A 111 -1.62 24.45 -4.30
CA GLN A 111 -1.93 25.09 -3.02
C GLN A 111 -2.71 24.09 -2.14
N PRO A 112 -2.02 23.16 -1.48
CA PRO A 112 -2.66 22.15 -0.65
C PRO A 112 -3.35 22.79 0.55
N LEU A 113 -4.43 22.17 1.03
CA LEU A 113 -5.03 22.53 2.31
C LEU A 113 -4.00 22.29 3.44
N PRO A 114 -4.13 23.01 4.57
CA PRO A 114 -3.32 22.73 5.75
C PRO A 114 -3.42 21.26 6.14
N ALA A 115 -2.29 20.64 6.47
CA ALA A 115 -2.27 19.26 6.94
C ALA A 115 -3.04 19.17 8.27
N PRO A 116 -4.02 18.25 8.41
CA PRO A 116 -4.70 18.02 9.68
C PRO A 116 -3.73 17.41 10.70
N ASP A 117 -3.95 17.67 11.99
CA ASP A 117 -3.20 17.00 13.05
C ASP A 117 -3.64 15.54 13.20
N ILE A 118 -2.81 14.70 13.83
CA ILE A 118 -3.09 13.28 14.03
C ILE A 118 -4.39 13.07 14.84
N SER A 119 -4.62 13.90 15.86
CA SER A 119 -5.86 13.86 16.65
C SER A 119 -7.08 14.16 15.80
N ASP A 120 -6.95 15.06 14.83
CA ASP A 120 -8.04 15.42 13.91
C ASP A 120 -8.30 14.25 12.96
N LEU A 121 -7.24 13.63 12.41
CA LEU A 121 -7.31 12.44 11.55
C LEU A 121 -8.07 11.26 12.13
N MET A 122 -8.10 11.10 13.46
CA MET A 122 -8.89 10.05 14.12
C MET A 122 -10.40 10.27 13.97
N GLU A 123 -10.86 11.51 13.82
CA GLU A 123 -12.27 11.86 13.67
C GLU A 123 -12.79 11.74 12.23
N HIS A 124 -11.87 11.63 11.27
CA HIS A 124 -12.22 11.54 9.85
C HIS A 124 -12.63 10.12 9.42
N SER A 125 -13.45 10.07 8.38
CA SER A 125 -13.71 8.85 7.60
C SER A 125 -12.77 8.78 6.40
N PHE A 126 -12.43 7.56 5.97
CA PHE A 126 -11.49 7.31 4.88
C PHE A 126 -12.21 6.56 3.75
N PHE A 127 -11.94 6.94 2.50
CA PHE A 127 -12.70 6.51 1.34
C PHE A 127 -11.79 6.06 0.21
N ILE A 128 -12.23 5.08 -0.57
CA ILE A 128 -11.57 4.68 -1.80
C ILE A 128 -12.06 5.59 -2.94
N SER A 129 -11.13 6.06 -3.74
CA SER A 129 -11.36 6.94 -4.89
C SER A 129 -10.63 6.43 -6.12
N ASP A 130 -10.83 7.09 -7.26
CA ASP A 130 -10.18 6.80 -8.54
C ASP A 130 -10.43 5.38 -9.08
N PHE A 131 -11.69 5.17 -9.47
CA PHE A 131 -12.12 3.95 -10.16
C PHE A 131 -11.74 3.93 -11.65
N GLY A 132 -10.83 4.80 -12.10
CA GLY A 132 -10.42 4.86 -13.52
C GLY A 132 -9.77 3.57 -14.04
N SER A 133 -9.19 2.78 -13.13
CA SER A 133 -8.62 1.45 -13.43
C SER A 133 -9.50 0.29 -12.97
N ALA A 134 -10.68 0.56 -12.39
CA ALA A 134 -11.53 -0.48 -11.86
C ALA A 134 -12.09 -1.38 -12.97
N GLN A 135 -12.25 -2.68 -12.67
CA GLN A 135 -12.71 -3.68 -13.63
C GLN A 135 -13.90 -4.46 -13.06
N PRO A 136 -14.87 -4.87 -13.91
CA PRO A 136 -15.91 -5.81 -13.51
C PRO A 136 -15.31 -7.17 -13.14
N LEU A 137 -15.80 -7.78 -12.06
CA LEU A 137 -15.32 -9.07 -11.55
C LEU A 137 -15.50 -10.21 -12.56
N GLU A 138 -16.60 -10.20 -13.31
CA GLU A 138 -16.92 -11.26 -14.28
C GLU A 138 -16.28 -11.03 -15.65
N THR A 139 -15.71 -9.85 -15.90
CA THR A 139 -15.20 -9.49 -17.24
C THR A 139 -14.01 -8.56 -17.13
N HIS A 140 -12.82 -9.15 -17.06
CA HIS A 140 -11.57 -8.42 -17.04
C HIS A 140 -11.27 -7.81 -18.41
N LEU A 141 -10.91 -6.53 -18.40
CA LEU A 141 -10.47 -5.78 -19.57
C LEU A 141 -8.96 -5.92 -19.80
N THR A 142 -8.19 -6.13 -18.73
CA THR A 142 -6.73 -6.29 -18.79
C THR A 142 -6.21 -7.05 -17.57
N ASP A 143 -5.22 -7.92 -17.78
CA ASP A 143 -4.50 -8.62 -16.71
C ASP A 143 -3.33 -7.80 -16.16
N LYS A 144 -2.99 -6.68 -16.81
CA LYS A 144 -2.00 -5.73 -16.29
C LYS A 144 -2.65 -4.83 -15.24
N ILE A 145 -2.88 -5.40 -14.07
CA ILE A 145 -3.42 -4.72 -12.91
C ILE A 145 -2.29 -4.28 -11.98
N THR A 146 -2.59 -3.30 -11.10
CA THR A 146 -1.75 -2.78 -10.01
C THR A 146 -0.42 -2.16 -10.44
N ALA A 147 0.07 -1.20 -9.65
CA ALA A 147 1.44 -0.71 -9.78
C ALA A 147 2.47 -1.81 -9.48
N ASP A 148 3.68 -1.74 -10.07
CA ASP A 148 4.64 -2.85 -10.05
C ASP A 148 4.99 -3.34 -8.63
N ALA A 149 5.27 -2.43 -7.70
CA ALA A 149 5.60 -2.77 -6.30
C ALA A 149 4.41 -3.34 -5.50
N LEU A 150 3.19 -3.21 -6.01
CA LEU A 150 1.97 -3.71 -5.36
C LEU A 150 1.45 -4.97 -6.04
N ARG A 151 2.13 -5.42 -7.11
CA ARG A 151 1.61 -6.46 -7.98
C ARG A 151 1.58 -7.81 -7.27
N PRO A 152 0.42 -8.49 -7.23
CA PRO A 152 0.33 -9.82 -6.67
C PRO A 152 0.91 -10.86 -7.65
N PRO A 153 1.29 -12.06 -7.18
CA PRO A 153 1.99 -13.02 -8.01
C PRO A 153 1.19 -13.47 -9.23
N GLU A 154 -0.13 -13.66 -9.11
CA GLU A 154 -1.02 -14.01 -10.22
C GLU A 154 -0.95 -12.99 -11.37
N ALA A 155 -0.79 -11.70 -11.08
CA ALA A 155 -0.69 -10.67 -12.11
C ALA A 155 0.70 -10.66 -12.78
N ILE A 156 1.78 -10.98 -12.05
CA ILE A 156 3.13 -11.13 -12.62
C ILE A 156 3.17 -12.35 -13.55
N LEU A 157 2.59 -13.46 -13.09
CA LEU A 157 2.56 -14.74 -13.79
C LEU A 157 1.49 -14.80 -14.89
N ARG A 158 0.62 -13.78 -15.00
CA ARG A 158 -0.55 -13.74 -15.88
C ARG A 158 -1.43 -14.99 -15.71
N GLY A 159 -1.71 -15.32 -14.46
CA GLY A 159 -2.69 -16.34 -14.05
C GLY A 159 -4.09 -15.76 -13.86
N PRO A 160 -5.09 -16.62 -13.62
CA PRO A 160 -6.42 -16.19 -13.26
C PRO A 160 -6.38 -15.39 -11.95
N TRP A 161 -7.23 -14.36 -11.88
CA TRP A 161 -7.36 -13.52 -10.69
C TRP A 161 -8.83 -13.20 -10.42
N ASN A 162 -9.13 -12.66 -9.24
CA ASN A 162 -10.49 -12.27 -8.85
C ASN A 162 -10.43 -11.07 -7.88
N GLU A 163 -11.52 -10.80 -7.16
CA GLU A 163 -11.62 -9.68 -6.23
C GLU A 163 -10.54 -9.69 -5.14
N LYS A 164 -9.94 -10.84 -4.82
CA LYS A 164 -8.92 -10.98 -3.77
C LYS A 164 -7.54 -10.39 -4.13
N VAL A 165 -7.39 -9.73 -5.28
CA VAL A 165 -6.19 -8.96 -5.67
C VAL A 165 -6.05 -7.59 -4.97
N PHE A 166 -7.06 -7.17 -4.18
CA PHE A 166 -7.17 -5.84 -3.55
C PHE A 166 -6.06 -5.42 -2.58
N GLU A 167 -5.06 -6.26 -2.38
CA GLU A 167 -4.23 -6.29 -1.19
C GLU A 167 -3.02 -5.35 -1.23
N THR A 168 -3.20 -4.18 -1.82
CA THR A 168 -2.09 -3.35 -2.31
C THR A 168 -1.68 -2.24 -1.34
N VAL A 169 -2.42 -1.97 -0.27
CA VAL A 169 -2.07 -0.88 0.66
C VAL A 169 -0.87 -1.22 1.54
N VAL A 170 -0.66 -2.50 1.87
CA VAL A 170 0.42 -2.95 2.78
C VAL A 170 1.67 -3.42 2.03
N ARG A 171 1.57 -3.74 0.74
CA ARG A 171 2.62 -4.47 -0.01
C ARG A 171 3.89 -3.66 -0.32
N ARG A 172 3.78 -2.35 -0.55
CA ARG A 172 4.92 -1.52 -1.03
C ARG A 172 6.13 -1.52 -0.10
N GLU A 173 5.91 -1.61 1.21
CA GLU A 173 6.98 -1.57 2.20
C GLU A 173 7.74 -2.91 2.31
N PHE A 174 7.10 -4.01 1.89
CA PHE A 174 7.69 -5.36 1.94
C PHE A 174 8.27 -5.80 0.60
N PHE A 175 7.68 -5.37 -0.51
CA PHE A 175 8.06 -5.80 -1.85
C PHE A 175 8.55 -4.62 -2.67
N LYS A 176 9.85 -4.62 -2.98
CA LYS A 176 10.46 -3.64 -3.88
C LYS A 176 10.49 -4.21 -5.28
N HIS A 177 9.99 -3.45 -6.25
CA HIS A 177 10.14 -3.80 -7.65
C HIS A 177 11.48 -3.28 -8.17
N GLU A 178 12.54 -4.03 -7.88
CA GLU A 178 13.92 -3.71 -8.25
C GLU A 178 14.68 -4.99 -8.64
N ALA A 179 15.68 -4.84 -9.50
CA ALA A 179 16.56 -5.94 -9.86
C ALA A 179 17.54 -6.23 -8.72
N TYR A 180 17.97 -7.49 -8.61
CA TYR A 180 19.02 -7.94 -7.69
C TYR A 180 20.18 -8.55 -8.49
N PRO A 181 21.10 -7.72 -9.02
CA PRO A 181 22.20 -8.19 -9.88
C PRO A 181 23.11 -9.21 -9.17
N ASP A 182 23.34 -9.03 -7.87
CA ASP A 182 24.14 -9.95 -7.03
C ASP A 182 23.56 -11.36 -6.96
N HIS A 183 22.28 -11.52 -7.30
CA HIS A 183 21.56 -12.79 -7.33
C HIS A 183 21.10 -13.17 -8.74
N GLY A 184 21.49 -12.39 -9.77
CA GLY A 184 21.07 -12.62 -11.15
C GLY A 184 19.55 -12.52 -11.37
N LEU A 185 18.86 -11.66 -10.61
CA LEU A 185 17.41 -11.47 -10.70
C LEU A 185 17.08 -10.14 -11.36
N ASP A 186 16.21 -10.16 -12.35
CA ASP A 186 15.54 -8.96 -12.84
C ASP A 186 14.44 -8.49 -11.87
N GLU A 187 13.76 -7.39 -12.20
CA GLU A 187 12.74 -6.78 -11.35
C GLU A 187 11.54 -7.71 -11.08
N GLU A 188 11.12 -8.52 -12.05
CA GLU A 188 9.95 -9.41 -11.91
C GLU A 188 10.30 -10.67 -11.10
N VAL A 189 11.42 -11.32 -11.42
CA VAL A 189 11.93 -12.49 -10.67
C VAL A 189 12.27 -12.07 -9.24
N GLY A 190 12.88 -10.90 -9.06
CA GLY A 190 13.20 -10.33 -7.76
C GLY A 190 11.97 -10.10 -6.89
N HIS A 191 10.87 -9.62 -7.49
CA HIS A 191 9.59 -9.42 -6.80
C HIS A 191 8.94 -10.76 -6.40
N LEU A 192 8.92 -11.75 -7.29
CA LEU A 192 8.44 -13.11 -6.98
C LEU A 192 9.29 -13.77 -5.88
N TRP A 193 10.60 -13.59 -5.93
CA TRP A 193 11.52 -14.10 -4.91
C TRP A 193 11.22 -13.49 -3.53
N GLN A 194 11.02 -12.17 -3.44
CA GLN A 194 10.60 -11.53 -2.19
C GLN A 194 9.28 -12.09 -1.67
N ILE A 195 8.26 -12.26 -2.54
CA ILE A 195 6.98 -12.87 -2.15
C ILE A 195 7.20 -14.23 -1.48
N LEU A 196 8.02 -15.09 -2.07
CA LEU A 196 8.33 -16.42 -1.51
C LEU A 196 9.11 -16.33 -0.18
N CYS A 197 10.03 -15.38 -0.04
CA CYS A 197 10.83 -15.19 1.17
C CYS A 197 10.03 -14.67 2.37
N PHE A 198 9.11 -13.72 2.13
CA PHE A 198 8.31 -13.10 3.18
C PHE A 198 7.08 -13.92 3.57
N THR A 199 6.45 -14.62 2.61
CA THR A 199 5.29 -15.48 2.91
C THR A 199 5.71 -16.86 3.41
N GLY A 200 6.88 -17.35 2.98
CA GLY A 200 7.30 -18.74 3.19
C GLY A 200 6.50 -19.75 2.35
N GLU A 201 5.63 -19.29 1.45
CA GLU A 201 4.75 -20.15 0.66
C GLU A 201 5.46 -20.72 -0.58
N ARG A 202 4.77 -21.64 -1.24
CA ARG A 202 5.18 -22.24 -2.51
C ARG A 202 3.97 -22.29 -3.42
N PHE A 203 4.19 -22.05 -4.71
CA PHE A 203 3.16 -22.25 -5.72
C PHE A 203 2.92 -23.74 -5.94
N SER A 204 1.65 -24.12 -6.07
CA SER A 204 1.29 -25.47 -6.47
C SER A 204 1.48 -25.65 -7.99
N PRO A 205 1.64 -26.91 -8.46
CA PRO A 205 1.68 -27.20 -9.88
C PRO A 205 0.45 -26.67 -10.65
N GLU A 206 -0.74 -26.77 -10.05
CA GLU A 206 -2.00 -26.32 -10.64
C GLU A 206 -2.02 -24.80 -10.84
N GLN A 207 -1.55 -24.05 -9.83
CA GLN A 207 -1.46 -22.59 -9.93
C GLN A 207 -0.50 -22.14 -11.04
N LEU A 208 0.66 -22.79 -11.13
CA LEU A 208 1.64 -22.49 -12.17
C LEU A 208 1.13 -22.91 -13.55
N GLN A 209 0.44 -24.05 -13.66
CA GLN A 209 -0.14 -24.53 -14.92
C GLN A 209 -1.23 -23.58 -15.43
N ALA A 210 -2.01 -22.98 -14.54
CA ALA A 210 -3.02 -21.98 -14.90
C ALA A 210 -2.44 -20.62 -15.30
N SER A 211 -1.13 -20.39 -15.10
CA SER A 211 -0.47 -19.10 -15.29
C SER A 211 0.38 -19.06 -16.56
N HIS A 212 0.05 -18.17 -17.50
CA HIS A 212 0.67 -18.14 -18.83
C HIS A 212 2.18 -17.94 -18.83
N ARG A 213 2.70 -17.12 -17.89
CA ARG A 213 4.13 -16.81 -17.79
C ARG A 213 4.88 -17.66 -16.78
N ALA A 214 4.21 -18.55 -16.03
CA ALA A 214 4.90 -19.39 -15.05
C ALA A 214 6.11 -20.17 -15.62
N PRO A 215 6.08 -20.70 -16.87
CA PRO A 215 7.24 -21.35 -17.46
C PRO A 215 8.45 -20.44 -17.68
N GLU A 216 8.31 -19.11 -17.65
CA GLU A 216 9.46 -18.18 -17.71
C GLU A 216 10.24 -18.21 -16.39
N PHE A 217 9.53 -18.34 -15.26
CA PHE A 217 10.08 -18.16 -13.92
C PHE A 217 10.35 -19.47 -13.17
N PHE A 218 9.53 -20.50 -13.37
CA PHE A 218 9.54 -21.72 -12.55
C PHE A 218 9.94 -22.97 -13.33
N ASP A 219 10.67 -23.87 -12.66
CA ASP A 219 10.99 -25.20 -13.14
C ASP A 219 9.87 -26.22 -12.85
N TYR A 220 10.05 -27.46 -13.30
CA TYR A 220 9.08 -28.56 -13.11
C TYR A 220 8.91 -28.98 -11.63
N THR A 221 9.79 -28.52 -10.74
CA THR A 221 9.70 -28.74 -9.29
C THR A 221 9.00 -27.57 -8.56
N CYS A 222 8.41 -26.64 -9.31
CA CYS A 222 7.79 -25.42 -8.81
C CYS A 222 8.77 -24.49 -8.07
N ARG A 223 10.06 -24.52 -8.44
CA ARG A 223 11.09 -23.62 -7.91
C ARG A 223 11.50 -22.58 -8.94
N LEU A 224 11.94 -21.41 -8.48
CA LEU A 224 12.48 -20.38 -9.38
C LEU A 224 13.72 -20.89 -10.11
N LYS A 225 13.74 -20.75 -11.44
CA LYS A 225 14.83 -21.20 -12.33
C LYS A 225 16.15 -20.48 -12.08
N SER A 226 16.10 -19.24 -11.58
CA SER A 226 17.28 -18.46 -11.20
C SER A 226 17.97 -18.99 -9.95
N HIS A 227 17.35 -19.93 -9.22
CA HIS A 227 17.88 -20.51 -7.99
C HIS A 227 18.41 -19.46 -6.99
N PRO A 228 17.62 -18.43 -6.66
CA PRO A 228 18.08 -17.38 -5.75
C PRO A 228 18.31 -17.94 -4.34
N PRO A 229 19.05 -17.22 -3.48
CA PRO A 229 19.25 -17.63 -2.10
C PRO A 229 17.92 -17.88 -1.40
N ASN A 230 17.82 -19.02 -0.71
CA ASN A 230 16.63 -19.33 0.09
C ASN A 230 16.67 -18.54 1.40
N PHE A 231 16.20 -17.30 1.35
CA PHE A 231 16.04 -16.44 2.51
C PHE A 231 14.64 -16.65 3.12
N TYR A 232 14.57 -16.86 4.43
CA TYR A 232 13.31 -16.95 5.15
C TYR A 232 13.20 -15.76 6.09
N ASN A 233 12.33 -14.81 5.74
CA ASN A 233 12.09 -13.60 6.52
C ASN A 233 10.59 -13.30 6.64
N PRO A 234 9.85 -14.15 7.36
CA PRO A 234 8.44 -13.96 7.62
C PRO A 234 8.12 -12.56 8.16
N PHE A 235 6.90 -12.12 7.88
CA PHE A 235 6.41 -10.79 8.27
C PHE A 235 6.64 -10.49 9.75
N ASP A 236 6.42 -11.45 10.66
CA ASP A 236 6.63 -11.20 12.10
C ASP A 236 8.08 -10.86 12.44
N MET A 237 9.08 -11.49 11.82
CA MET A 237 10.48 -11.10 12.04
C MET A 237 10.75 -9.69 11.52
N SER A 238 10.20 -9.37 10.35
CA SER A 238 10.35 -8.03 9.77
C SER A 238 9.71 -6.96 10.64
N ILE A 239 8.47 -7.20 11.11
CA ILE A 239 7.73 -6.28 11.98
C ILE A 239 8.44 -6.10 13.33
N ARG A 240 8.92 -7.19 13.96
CA ARG A 240 9.69 -7.11 15.22
C ARG A 240 10.98 -6.31 15.09
N ASN A 241 11.64 -6.38 13.94
CA ASN A 241 12.89 -5.65 13.72
C ASN A 241 12.71 -4.13 13.77
N TYR A 242 11.51 -3.62 13.47
CA TYR A 242 11.21 -2.21 13.65
C TYR A 242 11.11 -1.81 15.13
N LYS A 243 10.80 -2.75 16.05
CA LYS A 243 10.68 -2.53 17.51
C LYS A 243 9.69 -1.41 17.89
N ILE A 244 8.59 -1.34 17.14
CA ILE A 244 7.61 -0.25 17.24
C ILE A 244 6.25 -0.70 17.77
N LEU A 245 5.95 -2.00 17.64
CA LEU A 245 4.73 -2.64 18.12
C LEU A 245 5.04 -3.52 19.32
N GLU A 246 4.11 -3.57 20.27
CA GLU A 246 4.11 -4.58 21.33
C GLU A 246 3.91 -5.97 20.71
N GLU A 247 4.40 -7.01 21.38
CA GLU A 247 4.39 -8.38 20.82
C GLU A 247 2.96 -8.85 20.46
N SER A 248 1.94 -8.45 21.23
CA SER A 248 0.54 -8.75 20.90
C SER A 248 0.11 -8.16 19.55
N ASP A 249 0.51 -6.92 19.28
CA ASP A 249 0.15 -6.20 18.06
C ASP A 249 0.93 -6.71 16.86
N VAL A 250 2.19 -7.09 17.06
CA VAL A 250 2.99 -7.80 16.04
C VAL A 250 2.29 -9.08 15.61
N LEU A 251 1.87 -9.90 16.58
CA LEU A 251 1.22 -11.18 16.31
C LEU A 251 -0.13 -10.98 15.61
N ALA A 252 -0.95 -10.02 16.07
CA ALA A 252 -2.24 -9.70 15.46
C ALA A 252 -2.06 -9.18 14.02
N THR A 253 -1.14 -8.24 13.80
CA THR A 253 -0.82 -7.69 12.47
C THR A 253 -0.31 -8.78 11.54
N THR A 254 0.60 -9.63 12.02
CA THR A 254 1.12 -10.75 11.21
C THR A 254 0.03 -11.75 10.86
N SER A 255 -0.88 -12.04 11.80
CA SER A 255 -1.97 -12.98 11.59
C SER A 255 -2.87 -12.52 10.43
N ILE A 256 -3.34 -11.26 10.47
CA ILE A 256 -4.18 -10.73 9.40
C ILE A 256 -3.40 -10.63 8.08
N MET A 257 -2.14 -10.17 8.10
CA MET A 257 -1.29 -10.12 6.91
C MET A 257 -1.10 -11.50 6.25
N LYS A 258 -0.95 -12.58 7.02
CA LYS A 258 -0.82 -13.94 6.47
C LYS A 258 -2.10 -14.42 5.79
N ARG A 259 -3.28 -13.93 6.20
CA ARG A 259 -4.56 -14.22 5.51
C ARG A 259 -4.70 -13.43 4.22
N CYS A 260 -4.14 -12.23 4.17
CA CYS A 260 -4.14 -11.36 3.01
C CYS A 260 -3.10 -11.78 1.96
N LEU A 261 -1.86 -12.11 2.37
CA LEU A 261 -0.70 -12.31 1.50
C LEU A 261 -0.55 -13.73 0.95
N ARG A 262 -1.62 -14.55 0.95
CA ARG A 262 -1.59 -15.91 0.41
C ARG A 262 -1.26 -15.88 -1.08
N SER A 263 -0.31 -16.73 -1.50
CA SER A 263 0.07 -16.86 -2.91
C SER A 263 -1.03 -17.53 -3.72
N ASN A 264 -1.81 -18.41 -3.09
CA ASN A 264 -3.02 -18.97 -3.68
C ASN A 264 -4.25 -18.11 -3.36
N LEU A 265 -4.98 -17.72 -4.40
CA LEU A 265 -6.20 -16.93 -4.30
C LEU A 265 -7.32 -17.68 -3.58
N ASP A 266 -7.40 -19.00 -3.74
CA ASP A 266 -8.44 -19.80 -3.07
C ASP A 266 -8.25 -19.78 -1.55
N ASP A 267 -7.01 -19.81 -1.09
CA ASP A 267 -6.63 -19.75 0.32
C ASP A 267 -6.62 -18.31 0.88
N ARG A 268 -6.61 -17.30 0.00
CA ARG A 268 -6.61 -15.89 0.37
C ARG A 268 -7.97 -15.49 0.94
N ALA A 269 -7.97 -14.75 2.05
CA ALA A 269 -9.23 -14.28 2.64
C ALA A 269 -9.88 -13.20 1.76
N SER A 270 -11.19 -13.27 1.61
CA SER A 270 -12.00 -12.20 1.04
C SER A 270 -12.05 -11.00 2.00
N ALA A 271 -12.38 -9.81 1.46
CA ALA A 271 -12.55 -8.62 2.27
C ALA A 271 -13.61 -8.82 3.37
N GLU A 272 -14.69 -9.55 3.08
CA GLU A 272 -15.76 -9.83 4.05
C GLU A 272 -15.31 -10.77 5.19
N GLU A 273 -14.42 -11.72 4.90
CA GLU A 273 -13.84 -12.60 5.92
C GLU A 273 -12.79 -11.88 6.79
N LEU A 274 -12.09 -10.90 6.21
CA LEU A 274 -11.14 -10.07 6.95
C LEU A 274 -11.84 -9.06 7.86
N LEU A 275 -13.02 -8.54 7.48
CA LEU A 275 -13.81 -7.63 8.33
C LEU A 275 -14.25 -8.27 9.66
N ARG A 276 -14.29 -9.61 9.71
CA ARG A 276 -14.65 -10.38 10.91
C ARG A 276 -13.43 -10.74 11.77
N ASP A 277 -12.24 -10.32 11.39
CA ASP A 277 -11.01 -10.64 12.11
C ASP A 277 -10.94 -9.85 13.44
N PRO A 278 -10.57 -10.49 14.57
CA PRO A 278 -10.37 -9.81 15.86
C PRO A 278 -9.33 -8.69 15.83
N PHE A 279 -8.49 -8.62 14.79
CA PHE A 279 -7.60 -7.48 14.56
C PHE A 279 -8.34 -6.14 14.65
N TRP A 280 -9.63 -6.07 14.27
CA TRP A 280 -10.41 -4.83 14.31
C TRP A 280 -11.08 -4.53 15.65
N ASP A 281 -10.91 -5.37 16.67
CA ASP A 281 -11.53 -5.15 17.98
C ASP A 281 -11.10 -3.79 18.57
N GLY A 282 -12.10 -3.03 19.04
CA GLY A 282 -11.90 -1.70 19.60
C GLY A 282 -11.57 -0.60 18.58
N VAL A 283 -11.81 -0.84 17.28
CA VAL A 283 -11.64 0.16 16.21
C VAL A 283 -13.00 0.46 15.60
N ASP A 284 -13.40 1.73 15.64
CA ASP A 284 -14.62 2.21 14.97
C ASP A 284 -14.37 2.47 13.48
#